data_AF-A0A966TKQ1-F1
#
_entry.id   AF-A0A966TKQ1-F1
#
_cell.length_a   1.000
_cell.length_b   1.000
_cell.length_c   1.000
_cell.angle_alpha   90.00
_cell.angle_beta   90.00
_cell.angle_gamma   90.00
#
_symmetry.space_group_name_H-M   'P 1'
#
loop_
_entity.id
_entity.type
_entity.pdbx_description
1 polymer ?
#
loop_
_entity_poly.entity_id
_entity_poly.type
_entity_poly.pdbx_seq_one_letter_code
_entity_poly.pdbx_strand_id
1 'polypeptide(L)' 'MNGQPIGHGHSRDVMGHPLQAMAWIANHMASRGHAFKAGQWVTTGSWLASYFPHEAEELRFELWAGAQVGVSIH' A
#
# COMPACT_ATOMS: atom_id res chain seq x y z
N MET A 1 3.19 1.15 -15.89
CA MET A 1 2.29 2.00 -16.69
C MET A 1 2.46 1.67 -18.15
N ASN A 2 1.45 1.12 -18.81
CA ASN A 2 1.51 0.79 -20.25
C ASN A 2 2.79 0.03 -20.65
N GLY A 3 3.19 -0.94 -19.82
CA GLY A 3 4.42 -1.73 -19.99
C GLY A 3 5.73 -1.05 -19.55
N GLN A 4 5.72 0.22 -19.15
CA GLN A 4 6.89 0.95 -18.65
C GLN A 4 6.94 1.02 -17.11
N PRO A 5 8.09 0.78 -16.48
CA PRO A 5 8.25 0.95 -15.03
C PRO A 5 8.22 2.44 -14.68
N ILE A 6 7.37 2.80 -13.70
CA ILE A 6 7.23 4.19 -13.22
C ILE A 6 7.57 4.35 -11.74
N GLY A 7 7.92 3.26 -11.05
CA GLY A 7 8.30 3.28 -9.65
C GLY A 7 8.72 1.90 -9.15
N HIS A 8 9.56 1.89 -8.12
CA HIS A 8 9.92 0.70 -7.36
C HIS A 8 10.14 1.10 -5.89
N GLY A 9 10.03 0.14 -4.99
CA GLY A 9 10.21 0.39 -3.56
C GLY A 9 10.12 -0.91 -2.77
N HIS A 10 10.42 -0.82 -1.48
CA HIS A 10 10.38 -1.94 -0.55
C HIS A 10 9.38 -1.68 0.57
N SER A 11 8.79 -2.75 1.11
CA SER A 11 7.87 -2.62 2.24
C SER A 11 8.51 -1.98 3.49
N ARG A 12 9.85 -2.07 3.64
CA ARG A 12 10.61 -1.40 4.70
C ARG A 12 10.57 0.12 4.61
N ASP A 13 10.24 0.68 3.45
CA ASP A 13 10.15 2.12 3.25
C ASP A 13 8.93 2.71 3.99
N VAL A 14 7.99 1.84 4.39
CA VAL A 14 6.92 2.16 5.33
C VAL A 14 7.42 2.06 6.77
N MET A 15 7.93 3.17 7.30
CA MET A 15 8.35 3.31 8.72
C MET A 15 9.35 2.22 9.21
N GLY A 16 10.19 1.70 8.32
CA GLY A 16 11.16 0.63 8.63
C GLY A 16 10.61 -0.79 8.48
N HIS A 17 9.32 -1.01 8.75
CA HIS A 17 8.62 -2.29 8.51
C HIS A 17 7.09 -2.09 8.61
N PRO A 18 6.26 -2.75 7.77
CA PRO A 18 4.80 -2.59 7.82
C PRO A 18 4.16 -2.88 9.19
N LEU A 19 4.71 -3.82 9.96
CA LEU A 19 4.25 -4.11 11.32
C LEU A 19 4.52 -2.97 12.32
N GLN A 20 5.54 -2.14 12.08
CA GLN A 20 5.78 -0.94 12.90
C GLN A 20 4.70 0.12 12.62
N ALA A 21 4.32 0.31 11.36
CA ALA A 21 3.20 1.16 11.01
C ALA A 21 1.89 0.64 11.64
N MET A 22 1.63 -0.68 11.61
CA MET A 22 0.47 -1.27 12.28
C MET A 22 0.45 -0.98 13.79
N ALA A 23 1.58 -1.15 14.48
CA ALA A 23 1.71 -0.84 15.91
C ALA A 23 1.42 0.64 16.19
N TRP A 24 1.95 1.54 15.35
CA TRP A 24 1.66 2.98 15.45
C TRP A 24 0.16 3.28 15.26
N ILE A 25 -0.49 2.71 14.23
CA ILE A 25 -1.93 2.92 13.99
C ILE A 25 -2.75 2.44 15.19
N ALA A 26 -2.46 1.26 15.72
CA ALA A 26 -3.17 0.68 16.86
C ALA A 26 -3.05 1.58 18.10
N ASN A 27 -1.84 2.02 18.44
CA ASN A 27 -1.59 2.93 19.57
C ASN A 27 -2.29 4.28 19.37
N HIS A 28 -2.26 4.81 18.15
CA HIS A 28 -2.91 6.08 17.82
C HIS A 28 -4.44 5.98 17.91
N MET A 29 -5.05 4.86 17.52
CA MET A 29 -6.48 4.60 17.73
C MET A 29 -6.82 4.47 19.22
N ALA A 30 -6.02 3.71 19.98
CA ALA A 30 -6.22 3.52 21.41
C ALA A 30 -6.19 4.84 22.18
N SER A 31 -5.30 5.77 21.81
CA SER A 31 -5.22 7.11 22.42
C SER A 31 -6.51 7.94 22.27
N ARG A 32 -7.40 7.56 21.35
CA ARG A 32 -8.70 8.21 21.09
C ARG A 32 -9.89 7.35 21.56
N GLY A 33 -9.64 6.30 22.35
CA GLY A 33 -10.69 5.42 22.86
C GLY A 33 -11.24 4.44 21.82
N HIS A 34 -10.52 4.21 20.72
CA HIS A 34 -10.89 3.24 19.70
C HIS A 34 -10.02 1.99 19.76
N ALA A 35 -10.59 0.84 19.39
CA ALA A 35 -9.88 -0.43 19.28
C ALA A 35 -10.19 -1.10 17.94
N PHE A 36 -9.23 -1.87 17.43
CA PHE A 36 -9.45 -2.75 16.29
C PHE A 36 -10.39 -3.89 16.66
N LYS A 37 -11.25 -4.26 15.72
CA LYS A 37 -12.07 -5.47 15.79
C LYS A 37 -11.42 -6.56 14.95
N ALA A 38 -11.52 -7.81 15.43
CA ALA A 38 -11.10 -8.96 14.65
C ALA A 38 -11.81 -8.97 13.28
N GLY A 39 -11.05 -9.29 12.22
CA GLY A 39 -11.53 -9.31 10.85
C GLY A 39 -11.48 -7.97 10.11
N GLN A 40 -11.05 -6.88 10.75
CA GLN A 40 -10.82 -5.62 10.05
C GLN A 40 -9.54 -5.65 9.21
N TRP A 41 -9.61 -5.04 8.03
CA TRP A 41 -8.46 -4.82 7.16
C TRP A 41 -7.78 -3.51 7.50
N VAL A 42 -6.44 -3.49 7.44
CA VAL A 42 -5.62 -2.30 7.65
C VAL A 42 -4.62 -2.17 6.51
N THR A 43 -4.57 -0.99 5.90
CA THR A 43 -3.49 -0.58 5.01
C THR A 43 -2.42 0.11 5.85
N THR A 44 -1.19 -0.38 5.78
CA THR A 44 -0.06 0.12 6.59
C THR A 44 0.60 1.36 5.99
N GLY A 45 0.17 1.78 4.80
CA GLY A 45 0.72 2.90 4.04
C GLY A 45 1.19 2.47 2.66
N SER A 46 1.49 3.46 1.81
CA SER A 46 2.13 3.22 0.50
C SER A 46 3.65 3.28 0.66
N TRP A 47 4.37 2.38 -0.02
CA TRP A 47 5.83 2.48 -0.21
C TRP A 47 6.20 3.10 -1.58
N LEU A 48 5.22 3.32 -2.46
CA LEU A 48 5.42 3.99 -3.74
C LEU A 48 4.86 5.40 -3.68
N ALA A 49 5.49 6.31 -4.42
CA ALA A 49 4.92 7.61 -4.70
C ALA A 49 3.54 7.46 -5.35
N SER A 50 2.60 8.31 -4.97
CA SER A 50 1.28 8.34 -5.58
C SER A 50 1.41 8.67 -7.07
N TYR A 51 0.75 7.86 -7.89
CA TYR A 51 0.59 8.09 -9.31
C TYR A 51 -0.89 8.32 -9.61
N PHE A 52 -1.19 9.33 -10.42
CA PHE A 52 -2.54 9.69 -10.81
C PHE A 52 -2.73 9.32 -12.28
N PRO A 53 -3.36 8.18 -12.58
CA PRO A 53 -3.45 7.70 -13.95
C PRO A 53 -4.45 8.51 -14.79
N HIS A 54 -4.20 8.51 -16.10
CA HIS A 54 -5.14 9.01 -17.10
C HIS A 54 -6.08 7.89 -17.59
N GLU A 55 -7.15 8.29 -18.28
CA GLU A 55 -8.08 7.36 -18.94
C GLU A 55 -7.32 6.44 -19.91
N ALA A 56 -7.77 5.19 -20.02
CA ALA A 56 -7.18 4.13 -20.84
C ALA A 56 -5.74 3.71 -20.46
N GLU A 57 -5.22 4.13 -19.30
CA GLU A 57 -3.94 3.63 -18.79
C GLU A 57 -4.08 2.27 -18.07
N GLU A 58 -3.08 1.41 -18.25
CA GLU A 58 -2.90 0.18 -17.49
C GLU A 58 -1.79 0.35 -16.43
N LEU A 59 -2.15 0.09 -15.18
CA LEU A 59 -1.21 -0.01 -14.06
C LEU A 59 -1.00 -1.47 -13.68
N ARG A 60 0.27 -1.85 -13.54
CA ARG A 60 0.68 -3.17 -13.07
C ARG A 60 1.66 -2.99 -11.91
N PHE A 61 1.36 -3.66 -10.80
CA PHE A 61 2.18 -3.72 -9.61
C PHE A 61 2.72 -5.14 -9.48
N GLU A 62 4.03 -5.29 -9.64
CA GLU A 62 4.73 -6.55 -9.42
C GLU A 62 5.18 -6.63 -7.96
N LEU A 63 4.93 -7.78 -7.35
CA LEU A 63 5.19 -8.06 -5.95
C LEU A 63 6.22 -9.19 -5.82
N TRP A 64 6.68 -9.40 -4.59
CA TRP A 64 7.56 -10.52 -4.29
C TRP A 64 6.96 -11.86 -4.73
N ALA A 65 7.85 -12.80 -5.13
CA ALA A 65 7.49 -14.12 -5.65
C ALA A 65 6.68 -14.12 -6.96
N GLY A 66 6.72 -13.02 -7.72
CA GLY A 66 6.07 -12.94 -9.03
C GLY A 66 4.56 -12.74 -8.97
N ALA A 67 4.01 -12.46 -7.78
CA ALA A 67 2.62 -12.03 -7.66
C ALA A 67 2.43 -10.66 -8.35
N GLN A 68 1.26 -10.44 -8.93
CA GLN A 68 0.97 -9.18 -9.63
C GLN A 68 -0.47 -8.72 -9.37
N VAL A 69 -0.65 -7.40 -9.35
CA VAL A 69 -1.96 -6.75 -9.33
C VAL A 69 -2.03 -5.80 -10.52
N GLY A 70 -3.06 -5.95 -11.35
CA GLY A 70 -3.32 -5.09 -12.51
C GLY A 70 -4.59 -4.28 -12.32
N VAL A 71 -4.59 -3.03 -12.78
CA VAL A 71 -5.74 -2.13 -12.79
C VAL A 71 -5.80 -1.44 -14.15
N SER A 72 -6.96 -1.52 -14.80
CA SER A 72 -7.26 -0.77 -16.03
C SER A 72 -8.14 0.43 -15.70
N ILE A 73 -7.78 1.60 -16.19
CA ILE A 73 -8.54 2.83 -16.00
C ILE A 73 -9.44 3.04 -17.22
N HIS A 74 -10.74 3.22 -16.96
CA HIS A 74 -11.79 3.42 -17.95
C HIS A 74 -12.49 4.76 -17.71
#